data_AF-A0A1W6BDB4-F1
#
_entry.id   AF-A0A1W6BDB4-F1
#
_cell.length_a   1.000
_cell.length_b   1.000
_cell.length_c   1.000
_cell.angle_alpha   90.00
_cell.angle_beta   90.00
_cell.angle_gamma   90.00
#
_symmetry.space_group_name_H-M   'P 1'
#
loop_
_entity.id
_entity.type
_entity.pdbx_description
1 polymer ?
#
loop_
_entity_poly.entity_id
_entity_poly.type
_entity_poly.pdbx_seq_one_letter_code
_entity_poly.pdbx_strand_id
1 'polypeptide(L)'
;MKIILIILTIFLSSCKLNKVVKHHGIHNLEGKSKELLINETNINQIKSLLGPPSSTSYFNEDILIYLERKTSNSKLLKLGKKKLIANNVLLLEVDNRGMLINKEFLNQDDLNKLKFTNKTTKTIADQESFVSRALSGVMTKIDDPLGKKRGTLGR
;
A
#
# COMPACT_ATOMS: atom_id res chain seq x y z
N MET A 1 -6.20 -55.28 1.70
CA MET A 1 -5.82 -54.14 0.83
C MET A 1 -6.98 -53.17 0.54
N LYS A 2 -8.18 -53.62 0.14
CA LYS A 2 -9.36 -52.74 -0.11
C LYS A 2 -9.74 -51.81 1.07
N ILE A 3 -9.74 -52.31 2.30
CA ILE A 3 -10.09 -51.52 3.50
C ILE A 3 -9.09 -50.38 3.76
N ILE A 4 -7.80 -50.60 3.51
CA ILE A 4 -6.74 -49.58 3.69
C ILE A 4 -6.93 -48.43 2.69
N LEU A 5 -7.32 -48.75 1.45
CA LEU A 5 -7.62 -47.77 0.41
C LEU A 5 -8.83 -46.89 0.77
N ILE A 6 -9.87 -47.48 1.37
CA ILE A 6 -11.06 -46.75 1.83
C ILE A 6 -10.73 -45.80 2.99
N ILE A 7 -9.88 -46.24 3.93
CA ILE A 7 -9.42 -45.39 5.03
C ILE A 7 -8.62 -44.20 4.50
N LEU A 8 -7.74 -44.42 3.52
CA LEU A 8 -6.91 -43.36 2.92
C LEU A 8 -7.74 -42.28 2.19
N THR A 9 -8.80 -42.66 1.47
CA THR A 9 -9.65 -41.69 0.77
C THR A 9 -10.47 -40.81 1.72
N ILE A 10 -10.91 -41.35 2.86
CA ILE A 10 -11.60 -40.59 3.90
C ILE A 10 -10.67 -39.54 4.51
N PHE A 11 -9.41 -39.88 4.81
CA PHE A 11 -8.43 -38.90 5.32
C PHE A 11 -8.11 -37.79 4.31
N LEU A 12 -8.01 -38.11 3.02
CA LEU A 12 -7.73 -37.11 1.97
C LEU A 12 -8.90 -36.14 1.73
N SER A 13 -10.14 -36.53 2.03
CA SER A 13 -11.33 -35.66 1.89
C SER A 13 -11.38 -34.50 2.90
N SER A 14 -10.63 -34.59 4.00
CA SER A 14 -10.61 -33.57 5.07
C SER A 14 -9.71 -32.37 4.77
N CYS A 15 -8.85 -32.44 3.76
CA CYS A 15 -7.89 -31.39 3.45
C CYS A 15 -8.54 -30.31 2.56
N LYS A 16 -8.74 -29.11 3.11
CA LYS A 16 -9.29 -27.98 2.34
C LYS A 16 -8.24 -27.46 1.35
N LEU A 17 -8.56 -27.53 0.04
CA LEU A 17 -7.75 -26.97 -1.05
C LEU A 17 -7.83 -25.43 -1.17
N ASN A 18 -7.93 -24.74 -0.03
CA ASN A 18 -8.04 -23.28 -0.01
C ASN A 18 -6.74 -22.66 -0.52
N LYS A 19 -6.87 -21.66 -1.39
CA LYS A 19 -5.70 -20.92 -1.87
C LYS A 19 -5.15 -20.08 -0.73
N VAL A 20 -3.86 -20.24 -0.47
CA VAL A 20 -3.14 -19.36 0.47
C VAL A 20 -3.14 -17.94 -0.09
N VAL A 21 -3.59 -16.99 0.71
CA VAL A 21 -3.52 -15.55 0.43
C VAL A 21 -2.54 -14.93 1.43
N LYS A 22 -1.45 -14.37 0.93
CA LYS A 22 -0.49 -13.59 1.72
C LYS A 22 -0.89 -12.13 1.68
N HIS A 23 -1.00 -11.53 2.85
CA HIS A 23 -1.35 -10.13 3.04
C HIS A 23 -0.14 -9.36 3.59
N HIS A 24 0.13 -8.20 3.02
CA HIS A 24 1.13 -7.25 3.48
C HIS A 24 0.50 -5.86 3.62
N GLY A 25 0.89 -5.14 4.67
CA GLY A 25 0.35 -3.83 4.99
C GLY A 25 -1.02 -3.90 5.66
N ILE A 26 -1.88 -2.94 5.36
CA ILE A 26 -3.13 -2.72 6.10
C ILE A 26 -4.23 -3.58 5.52
N HIS A 27 -4.88 -4.36 6.38
CA HIS A 27 -6.00 -5.20 5.99
C HIS A 27 -7.23 -4.37 5.65
N ASN A 28 -7.81 -4.65 4.47
CA ASN A 28 -9.05 -4.02 4.00
C ASN A 28 -8.94 -2.49 3.94
N LEU A 29 -7.87 -2.00 3.30
CA LEU A 29 -7.55 -0.58 3.28
C LEU A 29 -8.66 0.25 2.61
N GLU A 30 -9.32 -0.29 1.59
CA GLU A 30 -10.46 0.37 0.93
C GLU A 30 -11.63 0.61 1.89
N GLY A 31 -12.03 -0.41 2.66
CA GLY A 31 -13.12 -0.28 3.62
C GLY A 31 -12.79 0.75 4.70
N LYS A 32 -11.59 0.64 5.29
CA LYS A 32 -11.13 1.59 6.31
C LYS A 32 -10.97 3.01 5.78
N SER A 33 -10.56 3.17 4.52
CA SER A 33 -10.46 4.49 3.87
C SER A 33 -11.82 5.22 3.79
N LYS A 34 -12.91 4.47 3.65
CA LYS A 34 -14.27 5.04 3.58
C LYS A 34 -14.74 5.61 4.93
N GLU A 35 -14.23 5.10 6.04
CA GLU A 35 -14.53 5.60 7.39
C GLU A 35 -13.84 6.93 7.72
N LEU A 36 -12.81 7.31 6.95
CA LEU A 36 -12.08 8.56 7.14
C LEU A 36 -12.77 9.73 6.43
N LEU A 37 -13.16 10.75 7.19
CA LEU A 37 -13.85 11.94 6.69
C LEU A 37 -12.93 13.17 6.72
N ILE A 38 -12.87 13.89 5.60
CA ILE A 38 -12.08 15.11 5.45
C ILE A 38 -12.65 16.20 6.37
N ASN A 39 -11.78 16.95 7.03
CA ASN A 39 -12.08 18.00 8.02
C ASN A 39 -12.81 17.52 9.29
N GLU A 40 -12.93 16.21 9.50
CA GLU A 40 -13.57 15.64 10.68
C GLU A 40 -12.64 14.67 11.40
N THR A 41 -11.98 13.79 10.66
CA THR A 41 -11.13 12.75 11.24
C THR A 41 -9.75 13.31 11.62
N ASN A 42 -9.32 13.06 12.85
CA ASN A 42 -8.00 13.48 13.32
C ASN A 42 -6.94 12.37 13.22
N ILE A 43 -5.67 12.73 13.36
CA ILE A 43 -4.53 11.83 13.26
C ILE A 43 -4.56 10.66 14.26
N ASN A 44 -5.13 10.87 15.45
CA ASN A 44 -5.23 9.81 16.46
C ASN A 44 -6.28 8.76 16.07
N GLN A 45 -7.41 9.20 15.50
CA GLN A 45 -8.42 8.31 14.93
C GLN A 45 -7.88 7.54 13.72
N ILE A 46 -7.14 8.22 12.83
CA ILE A 46 -6.45 7.57 11.71
C ILE A 46 -5.53 6.46 12.23
N LYS A 47 -4.68 6.76 13.22
CA LYS A 47 -3.76 5.79 13.84
C LYS A 47 -4.49 4.64 14.53
N SER A 48 -5.62 4.91 15.17
CA SER A 48 -6.44 3.87 15.81
C SER A 48 -7.06 2.92 14.78
N LEU A 49 -7.53 3.45 13.65
CA LEU A 49 -8.18 2.66 12.60
C LEU A 49 -7.18 1.88 11.71
N LEU A 50 -6.13 2.56 11.26
CA LEU A 50 -5.19 2.05 10.26
C LEU A 50 -3.87 1.54 10.86
N GLY A 51 -3.53 1.94 12.08
CA GLY A 51 -2.22 1.72 12.68
C GLY A 51 -1.17 2.74 12.19
N PRO A 52 0.13 2.43 12.39
CA PRO A 52 1.20 3.29 11.88
C PRO A 52 1.20 3.32 10.34
N PRO A 53 1.54 4.46 9.73
CA PRO A 53 1.67 4.55 8.27
C PRO A 53 2.81 3.65 7.79
N SER A 54 2.68 3.15 6.55
CA SER A 54 3.74 2.37 5.90
C SER A 54 4.95 3.24 5.55
N SER A 55 4.71 4.52 5.23
CA SER A 55 5.74 5.56 5.10
C SER A 55 5.12 6.94 5.31
N THR A 56 5.96 7.91 5.64
CA THR A 56 5.69 9.34 5.50
C THR A 56 6.45 9.90 4.30
N SER A 57 6.00 11.04 3.74
CA SER A 57 6.77 11.73 2.69
C SER A 57 8.10 12.27 3.22
N TYR A 58 9.10 12.37 2.34
CA TYR A 58 10.44 12.86 2.68
C TYR A 58 10.46 14.39 2.87
N PHE A 59 9.63 15.11 2.11
CA PHE A 59 9.63 16.58 2.11
C PHE A 59 8.67 17.17 3.14
N ASN A 60 7.54 16.49 3.41
CA ASN A 60 6.51 16.92 4.36
C ASN A 60 6.07 15.73 5.22
N GLU A 61 6.27 15.79 6.54
CA GLU A 61 5.80 14.75 7.47
C GLU A 61 4.27 14.63 7.55
N ASP A 62 3.57 15.64 7.00
CA ASP A 62 2.12 15.79 6.95
C ASP A 62 1.40 14.79 6.02
N ILE A 63 2.16 14.07 5.17
CA ILE A 63 1.62 13.10 4.22
C ILE A 63 1.87 11.67 4.75
N LEU A 64 0.77 10.99 5.10
CA LEU A 64 0.77 9.61 5.57
C LEU A 64 0.44 8.66 4.42
N ILE A 65 1.26 7.62 4.24
CA ILE A 65 1.13 6.66 3.14
C ILE A 65 0.85 5.27 3.73
N TYR A 66 -0.30 4.70 3.37
CA TYR A 66 -0.72 3.36 3.77
C TYR A 66 -0.78 2.45 2.56
N LEU A 67 -0.24 1.24 2.69
CA LEU A 67 -0.15 0.26 1.60
C LEU A 67 -0.95 -0.99 1.95
N GLU A 68 -1.60 -1.58 0.96
CA GLU A 68 -2.19 -2.92 1.05
C GLU A 68 -1.76 -3.75 -0.16
N ARG A 69 -1.13 -4.89 0.08
CA ARG A 69 -0.79 -5.86 -0.97
C ARG A 69 -1.28 -7.26 -0.61
N LYS A 70 -2.14 -7.81 -1.44
CA LYS A 70 -2.63 -9.19 -1.35
C LYS A 70 -2.09 -10.00 -2.50
N THR A 71 -1.44 -11.12 -2.22
CA THR A 71 -0.98 -12.09 -3.24
C THR A 71 -1.48 -13.48 -2.92
N SER A 72 -1.72 -14.30 -3.93
CA SER A 72 -2.09 -15.69 -3.74
C SER A 72 -1.30 -16.60 -4.67
N ASN A 73 -1.19 -17.87 -4.31
CA ASN A 73 -0.57 -18.86 -5.18
C ASN A 73 -1.39 -19.00 -6.46
N SER A 74 -0.71 -18.98 -7.61
CA SER A 74 -1.35 -19.26 -8.88
C SER A 74 -1.63 -20.77 -9.04
N LYS A 75 -2.27 -21.16 -10.15
CA LYS A 75 -2.55 -22.57 -10.46
C LYS A 75 -1.24 -23.37 -10.43
N LEU A 76 -1.30 -24.65 -10.02
CA LEU A 76 -0.15 -25.58 -10.00
C LEU A 76 0.66 -25.55 -11.32
N LEU A 77 -0.05 -25.52 -12.45
CA LEU A 77 0.53 -25.44 -13.80
C LEU A 77 1.38 -24.20 -14.07
N LYS A 78 1.27 -23.14 -13.25
CA LYS A 78 2.04 -21.90 -13.37
C LYS A 78 3.32 -21.90 -12.51
N LEU A 79 3.77 -23.08 -12.06
CA LEU A 79 5.07 -23.30 -11.42
C LEU A 79 5.36 -22.33 -10.25
N GLY A 80 4.41 -22.21 -9.32
CA GLY A 80 4.61 -21.42 -8.10
C GLY A 80 4.58 -19.90 -8.28
N LYS A 81 4.25 -19.38 -9.48
CA LYS A 81 4.03 -17.94 -9.69
C LYS A 81 2.96 -17.41 -8.71
N LYS A 82 3.11 -16.19 -8.21
CA LYS A 82 2.09 -15.52 -7.39
C LYS A 82 1.16 -14.69 -8.27
N LYS A 83 -0.13 -14.71 -7.96
CA LYS A 83 -1.13 -13.80 -8.52
C LYS A 83 -1.32 -12.63 -7.57
N LEU A 84 -1.18 -11.41 -8.06
CA LEU A 84 -1.59 -10.20 -7.32
C LEU A 84 -3.11 -10.12 -7.28
N ILE A 85 -3.67 -9.93 -6.08
CA ILE A 85 -5.12 -9.81 -5.84
C ILE A 85 -5.48 -8.35 -5.57
N ALA A 86 -4.67 -7.66 -4.76
CA ALA A 86 -4.86 -6.25 -4.46
C ALA A 86 -3.49 -5.58 -4.31
N ASN A 87 -3.41 -4.33 -4.75
CA ASN A 87 -2.27 -3.45 -4.57
C ASN A 87 -2.81 -2.03 -4.47
N ASN A 88 -3.18 -1.64 -3.26
CA ASN A 88 -3.85 -0.38 -2.96
C ASN A 88 -2.92 0.55 -2.20
N VAL A 89 -3.04 1.84 -2.46
CA VAL A 89 -2.32 2.91 -1.78
C VAL A 89 -3.35 3.92 -1.29
N LEU A 90 -3.29 4.26 0.00
CA LEU A 90 -4.06 5.35 0.59
C LEU A 90 -3.09 6.45 1.01
N LEU A 91 -3.32 7.65 0.48
CA LEU A 91 -2.58 8.86 0.77
C LEU A 91 -3.47 9.77 1.60
N LEU A 92 -2.98 10.20 2.76
CA LEU A 92 -3.66 11.13 3.66
C LEU A 92 -2.78 12.36 3.86
N GLU A 93 -3.33 13.55 3.72
CA GLU A 93 -2.68 14.81 4.07
C GLU A 93 -3.33 15.33 5.35
N VAL A 94 -2.51 15.64 6.34
CA VAL A 94 -2.96 16.12 7.65
C VAL A 94 -2.43 17.55 7.84
N ASP A 95 -3.25 18.46 8.37
CA ASP A 95 -2.78 19.80 8.68
C ASP A 95 -1.88 19.83 9.94
N ASN A 96 -1.31 21.00 10.22
CA ASN A 96 -0.48 21.24 11.42
C ASN A 96 -1.20 21.01 12.76
N ARG A 97 -2.54 20.94 12.77
CA ARG A 97 -3.37 20.64 13.94
C ARG A 97 -3.69 19.16 14.05
N GLY A 98 -3.27 18.33 13.10
CA GLY A 98 -3.53 16.90 13.09
C GLY A 98 -4.89 16.54 12.46
N MET A 99 -5.52 17.42 11.69
CA MET A 99 -6.80 17.19 11.01
C MET A 99 -6.60 16.68 9.58
N LEU A 100 -7.36 15.66 9.16
CA LEU A 100 -7.32 15.15 7.79
C LEU A 100 -7.87 16.19 6.81
N ILE A 101 -7.03 16.74 5.93
CA ILE A 101 -7.44 17.77 4.96
C ILE A 101 -7.52 17.24 3.52
N ASN A 102 -6.84 16.14 3.22
CA ASN A 102 -6.92 15.52 1.89
C ASN A 102 -6.81 13.99 1.98
N LYS A 103 -7.51 13.29 1.08
CA LYS A 103 -7.56 11.83 1.04
C LYS A 103 -7.62 11.36 -0.41
N GLU A 104 -6.64 10.56 -0.80
CA GLU A 104 -6.62 9.89 -2.11
C GLU A 104 -6.45 8.39 -1.93
N PHE A 105 -7.32 7.60 -2.56
CA PHE A 105 -7.21 6.15 -2.60
C PHE A 105 -6.97 5.68 -4.04
N LEU A 106 -5.88 4.94 -4.23
CA LEU A 106 -5.44 4.43 -5.53
C LEU A 106 -5.43 2.90 -5.50
N ASN A 107 -6.22 2.28 -6.37
CA ASN A 107 -6.18 0.84 -6.58
C ASN A 107 -5.12 0.46 -7.64
N GLN A 108 -5.00 -0.83 -7.92
CA GLN A 108 -4.02 -1.34 -8.90
C GLN A 108 -4.17 -0.70 -10.29
N ASP A 109 -5.39 -0.45 -10.75
CA ASP A 109 -5.64 0.12 -12.08
C ASP A 109 -5.30 1.61 -12.11
N ASP A 110 -5.57 2.34 -11.03
CA ASP A 110 -5.20 3.75 -10.89
C ASP A 110 -3.68 3.89 -10.93
N LEU A 111 -2.97 3.05 -10.16
CA LEU A 111 -1.50 3.03 -10.13
C LEU A 111 -0.88 2.73 -11.50
N ASN A 112 -1.51 1.85 -12.30
CA ASN A 112 -1.04 1.54 -13.66
C ASN A 112 -1.27 2.70 -14.65
N LYS A 113 -2.25 3.58 -14.38
CA LYS A 113 -2.56 4.74 -15.20
C LYS A 113 -1.74 5.98 -14.83
N LEU A 114 -1.09 5.98 -13.67
CA LEU A 114 -0.24 7.09 -13.24
C LEU A 114 0.93 7.29 -14.22
N LYS A 115 0.96 8.45 -14.86
CA LYS A 115 2.09 8.90 -15.68
C LYS A 115 2.97 9.79 -14.82
N PHE A 116 4.12 9.29 -14.41
CA PHE A 116 5.13 10.14 -13.79
C PHE A 116 5.74 11.06 -14.84
N THR A 117 5.82 12.35 -14.51
CA THR A 117 6.43 13.33 -15.41
C THR A 117 7.94 13.13 -15.43
N ASN A 118 8.53 13.04 -16.62
CA ASN A 118 9.98 13.07 -16.81
C ASN A 118 10.51 14.52 -16.92
N LYS A 119 9.66 15.54 -16.69
CA LYS A 119 10.09 16.93 -16.74
C LYS A 119 11.17 17.13 -15.69
N THR A 120 12.39 17.40 -16.15
CA THR A 120 13.44 17.98 -15.34
C THR A 120 13.07 19.42 -15.05
N THR A 121 13.33 19.88 -13.82
CA THR A 121 12.91 21.18 -13.31
C THR A 121 13.42 22.31 -14.20
N LYS A 122 12.58 22.82 -15.09
CA LYS A 122 12.74 24.14 -15.70
C LYS A 122 11.78 25.05 -14.94
N THR A 123 12.36 25.89 -14.11
CA THR A 123 11.71 26.91 -13.27
C THR A 123 10.80 26.37 -12.17
N ILE A 124 10.94 27.01 -11.02
CA ILE A 124 10.43 26.61 -9.70
C ILE A 124 8.91 26.87 -9.66
N ALA A 125 8.15 25.93 -9.07
CA ALA A 125 6.80 26.12 -8.53
C ALA A 125 5.54 25.98 -9.43
N ASP A 126 5.49 25.04 -10.36
CA ASP A 126 4.18 24.51 -10.78
C ASP A 126 3.74 23.39 -9.82
N GLN A 127 2.54 23.56 -9.24
CA GLN A 127 1.96 22.76 -8.16
C GLN A 127 1.93 21.26 -8.52
N GLU A 128 2.92 20.51 -8.04
CA GLU A 128 2.87 19.06 -8.14
C GLU A 128 1.62 18.53 -7.42
N SER A 129 0.88 17.65 -8.10
CA SER A 129 -0.32 17.05 -7.52
C SER A 129 0.01 16.35 -6.20
N PHE A 130 -0.95 16.33 -5.27
CA PHE A 130 -0.81 15.64 -3.98
C PHE A 130 -0.27 14.20 -4.15
N VAL A 131 -0.77 13.48 -5.15
CA VAL A 131 -0.31 12.13 -5.49
C VAL A 131 1.16 12.10 -5.92
N SER A 132 1.59 13.03 -6.78
CA SER A 132 3.00 13.13 -7.21
C SER A 132 3.92 13.37 -6.02
N ARG A 133 3.56 14.32 -5.16
CA ARG A 133 4.33 14.68 -3.94
C ARG A 133 4.44 13.50 -2.96
N ALA A 134 3.39 12.71 -2.81
CA ALA A 134 3.40 11.56 -1.91
C ALA A 134 4.24 10.41 -2.46
N LEU A 135 4.07 10.08 -3.75
CA LEU A 135 4.75 8.94 -4.37
C LEU A 135 6.23 9.22 -4.67
N SER A 136 6.61 10.47 -4.93
CA SER A 136 8.01 10.86 -5.09
C SER A 136 8.82 10.57 -3.81
N GLY A 137 8.26 10.85 -2.63
CA GLY A 137 8.88 10.51 -1.35
C GLY A 137 9.13 9.01 -1.17
N VAL A 138 8.22 8.16 -1.64
CA VAL A 138 8.41 6.69 -1.63
C VAL A 138 9.55 6.28 -2.55
N MET A 139 9.60 6.83 -3.78
CA MET A 139 10.66 6.52 -4.73
C MET A 139 12.03 6.96 -4.23
N THR A 140 12.13 8.14 -3.58
CA THR A 140 13.38 8.60 -2.97
C THR A 140 13.83 7.65 -1.86
N LYS A 141 12.92 7.13 -1.01
CA LYS A 141 13.26 6.12 0.00
C LYS A 141 13.67 4.78 -0.59
N ILE A 142 13.15 4.40 -1.76
CA ILE A 142 13.60 3.19 -2.47
C ILE A 142 15.00 3.40 -3.06
N ASP A 143 15.29 4.59 -3.61
CA ASP A 143 16.57 4.92 -4.25
C ASP A 143 17.71 5.20 -3.24
N ASP A 144 17.39 5.78 -2.09
CA ASP A 144 18.31 6.06 -0.99
C ASP A 144 17.68 5.73 0.38
N PRO A 145 17.53 4.43 0.72
CA PRO A 145 16.88 4.00 1.95
C PRO A 145 17.62 4.41 3.22
N LEU A 146 18.93 4.70 3.12
CA LEU A 146 19.76 5.12 4.23
C LEU A 146 19.93 6.64 4.31
N GLY A 147 19.44 7.41 3.32
CA GLY A 147 19.61 8.85 3.23
C GLY A 147 21.07 9.31 3.09
N LYS A 148 21.97 8.43 2.63
CA LYS A 148 23.42 8.69 2.56
C LYS A 148 23.92 9.01 1.16
N LYS A 149 23.14 8.69 0.13
CA LYS A 149 23.55 8.76 -1.29
C LYS A 149 23.62 10.19 -1.81
N ARG A 150 22.79 11.10 -1.31
CA ARG A 150 22.68 12.48 -1.86
C ARG A 150 23.43 13.55 -1.07
N GLY A 151 24.14 13.19 0.00
CA GLY A 151 24.58 14.15 1.00
C GLY A 151 23.37 14.74 1.72
N THR A 152 23.54 15.18 2.96
CA THR A 152 22.48 15.85 3.73
C THR A 152 22.04 17.13 3.01
N LEU A 153 21.08 17.03 2.09
CA LEU A 153 20.37 18.17 1.54
C LEU A 153 19.45 18.67 2.64
N GLY A 154 19.95 19.63 3.42
CA GLY A 154 19.17 20.52 4.26
C GLY A 154 18.49 19.83 5.44
N ARG A 155 19.19 19.85 6.57
CA ARG A 155 18.51 20.04 7.85
C ARG A 155 18.16 21.52 8.00
#